data_AF-A0A5C5BPG5-F1
#
_entry.id   AF-A0A5C5BPG5-F1
#
_cell.length_a   1.000
_cell.length_b   1.000
_cell.length_c   1.000
_cell.angle_alpha   90.00
_cell.angle_beta   90.00
_cell.angle_gamma   90.00
#
_symmetry.space_group_name_H-M   'P 1'
#
loop_
_entity.id
_entity.type
_entity.pdbx_description
1 polymer ?
#
loop_
_entity_poly.entity_id
_entity_poly.type
_entity_poly.pdbx_seq_one_letter_code
_entity_poly.pdbx_strand_id
1 'polypeptide(L)'
;PVGRESNFFELGGDSLMASRVIGRVRALGYEDARLQLLFDTENLSEFCKTLRKREAPPKQEALIEVDPSKEYESFPLTEIQHAYLVSRGDSSSQATVGTTYCQIFAVDEIDLDRLDAAWGKVQKRHGMMRASVEEDGTQSIAPSSKIGHIERAECANSSEAKQQLEEIKRTVFALAKPPLHRVVSISWHEESGKQTRLVFCFDYTVLDALSVMTVLAELAELYENPGADLP
;
A
#
# COMPACT_ATOMS: atom_id res chain seq x y z
N PRO A 1 -27.24 -17.42 -6.02
CA PRO A 1 -28.08 -16.59 -5.13
C PRO A 1 -27.64 -16.76 -3.68
N VAL A 2 -27.48 -15.68 -2.92
CA VAL A 2 -27.08 -15.73 -1.50
C VAL A 2 -28.32 -15.96 -0.63
N GLY A 3 -28.28 -16.93 0.28
CA GLY A 3 -29.38 -17.29 1.17
C GLY A 3 -28.90 -17.56 2.61
N ARG A 4 -29.86 -17.80 3.52
CA ARG A 4 -29.56 -18.01 4.95
C ARG A 4 -28.68 -19.23 5.21
N GLU A 5 -28.90 -20.30 4.45
CA GLU A 5 -28.14 -21.54 4.56
C GLU A 5 -26.88 -21.54 3.67
N SER A 6 -26.54 -20.40 3.05
CA SER A 6 -25.31 -20.29 2.29
C SER A 6 -24.10 -20.27 3.21
N ASN A 7 -23.07 -21.03 2.84
CA ASN A 7 -21.75 -20.88 3.41
C ASN A 7 -21.01 -19.72 2.73
N PHE A 8 -20.45 -18.81 3.53
CA PHE A 8 -19.77 -17.61 3.02
C PHE A 8 -18.56 -17.96 2.14
N PHE A 9 -17.79 -18.97 2.52
CA PHE A 9 -16.54 -19.35 1.87
C PHE A 9 -16.77 -20.23 0.64
N GLU A 10 -17.78 -21.11 0.67
CA GLU A 10 -18.18 -21.89 -0.53
C GLU A 10 -18.72 -21.00 -1.66
N LEU A 11 -19.26 -19.83 -1.32
CA LEU A 11 -19.66 -18.81 -2.29
C LEU A 11 -18.48 -17.98 -2.83
N GLY A 12 -17.24 -18.32 -2.46
CA GLY A 12 -16.03 -17.63 -2.90
C GLY A 12 -15.65 -16.42 -2.04
N GLY A 13 -16.24 -16.27 -0.84
CA GLY A 13 -15.82 -15.25 0.11
C GLY A 13 -14.43 -15.52 0.66
N ASP A 14 -13.57 -14.51 0.67
CA ASP A 14 -12.23 -14.56 1.26
C ASP A 14 -12.15 -13.76 2.57
N SER A 15 -10.99 -13.79 3.24
CA SER A 15 -10.75 -13.09 4.51
C SER A 15 -10.92 -11.57 4.42
N LEU A 16 -10.66 -10.97 3.24
CA LEU A 16 -10.82 -9.53 3.02
C LEU A 16 -12.30 -9.17 2.88
N MET A 17 -13.05 -9.92 2.09
CA MET A 17 -14.50 -9.79 1.98
C MET A 17 -15.17 -10.04 3.33
N ALA A 18 -14.74 -11.07 4.05
CA ALA A 18 -15.23 -11.39 5.38
C ALA A 18 -14.98 -10.23 6.36
N SER A 19 -13.77 -9.67 6.39
CA SER A 19 -13.44 -8.52 7.23
C SER A 19 -14.33 -7.30 6.91
N ARG A 20 -14.58 -7.03 5.63
CA ARG A 20 -15.51 -5.97 5.18
C ARG A 20 -16.96 -6.25 5.64
N VAL A 21 -17.43 -7.49 5.51
CA VAL A 21 -18.76 -7.90 5.98
C VAL A 21 -18.88 -7.72 7.49
N ILE A 22 -17.89 -8.18 8.27
CA ILE A 22 -17.86 -8.00 9.72
C ILE A 22 -17.90 -6.52 10.09
N GLY A 23 -17.10 -5.67 9.42
CA GLY A 23 -17.13 -4.22 9.63
C GLY A 23 -18.53 -3.62 9.41
N ARG A 24 -19.20 -3.99 8.30
CA ARG A 24 -20.58 -3.54 8.02
C ARG A 24 -21.59 -4.04 9.04
N VAL A 25 -21.48 -5.30 9.46
CA VAL A 25 -22.37 -5.89 10.48
C VAL A 25 -22.20 -5.19 11.82
N ARG A 26 -20.96 -4.86 12.22
CA ARG A 26 -20.68 -4.07 13.43
C ARG A 26 -21.30 -2.67 13.34
N ALA A 27 -21.18 -2.00 12.20
CA ALA A 27 -21.79 -0.69 11.97
C ALA A 27 -23.33 -0.70 12.08
N LEU A 28 -23.97 -1.86 11.92
CA LEU A 28 -25.41 -2.06 12.14
C LEU A 28 -25.80 -2.33 13.61
N GLY A 29 -24.85 -2.27 14.55
CA GLY A 29 -25.08 -2.45 15.99
C GLY A 29 -24.85 -3.87 16.51
N TYR A 30 -24.20 -4.73 15.72
CA TYR A 30 -23.80 -6.09 16.12
C TYR A 30 -22.31 -6.15 16.44
N GLU A 31 -21.87 -5.43 17.48
CA GLU A 31 -20.45 -5.26 17.82
C GLU A 31 -19.70 -6.58 18.08
N ASP A 32 -20.41 -7.59 18.57
CA ASP A 32 -19.87 -8.91 18.86
C ASP A 32 -19.58 -9.74 17.60
N ALA A 33 -19.93 -9.25 16.40
CA ALA A 33 -19.53 -9.86 15.14
C ALA A 33 -18.01 -9.94 15.06
N ARG A 34 -17.48 -11.15 14.83
CA ARG A 34 -16.04 -11.41 14.71
C ARG A 34 -15.82 -12.28 13.50
N LEU A 35 -14.69 -12.07 12.84
CA LEU A 35 -14.27 -12.89 11.71
C LEU A 35 -14.21 -14.37 12.10
N GLN A 36 -13.66 -14.67 13.28
CA GLN A 36 -13.61 -16.02 13.83
C GLN A 36 -15.00 -16.67 13.93
N LEU A 37 -16.02 -15.94 14.38
CA LEU A 37 -17.39 -16.48 14.45
C LEU A 37 -17.97 -16.81 13.09
N LEU A 38 -17.58 -16.09 12.03
CA LEU A 38 -18.00 -16.39 10.67
C LEU A 38 -17.31 -17.66 10.13
N PHE A 39 -16.05 -17.90 10.53
CA PHE A 39 -15.32 -19.14 10.21
C PHE A 39 -15.84 -20.35 10.97
N ASP A 40 -16.21 -20.17 12.25
CA ASP A 40 -16.62 -21.26 13.13
C ASP A 40 -18.07 -21.74 12.86
N THR A 41 -18.82 -21.05 11.99
CA THR A 41 -20.21 -21.37 11.67
C THR A 41 -20.38 -21.92 10.26
N GLU A 42 -21.22 -22.95 10.11
CA GLU A 42 -21.43 -23.64 8.83
C GLU A 42 -22.14 -22.78 7.78
N ASN A 43 -22.99 -21.83 8.20
CA ASN A 43 -23.73 -20.96 7.29
C ASN A 43 -24.09 -19.60 7.91
N LEU A 44 -24.60 -18.68 7.09
CA LEU A 44 -24.95 -17.31 7.52
C LEU A 44 -26.04 -17.29 8.61
N SER A 45 -26.96 -18.25 8.64
CA SER A 45 -28.01 -18.37 9.66
C SER A 45 -27.39 -18.66 11.04
N GLU A 46 -26.46 -19.60 11.11
CA GLU A 46 -25.71 -19.91 12.34
C GLU A 46 -24.83 -18.74 12.78
N PHE A 47 -24.13 -18.09 11.84
CA PHE A 47 -23.40 -16.84 12.13
C PHE A 47 -24.31 -15.79 12.78
N CYS A 48 -25.46 -15.50 12.18
CA CYS A 48 -26.40 -14.52 12.71
C CYS A 48 -26.93 -14.87 14.11
N LYS A 49 -27.07 -16.15 14.47
CA LYS A 49 -27.49 -16.58 15.81
C LYS A 49 -26.46 -16.25 16.89
N THR A 50 -25.17 -16.16 16.53
CA THR A 50 -24.10 -15.73 17.46
C THR A 50 -24.16 -14.23 17.75
N LEU A 51 -24.79 -13.45 16.87
CA LEU A 51 -24.83 -12.00 16.98
C LEU A 51 -25.84 -11.56 18.04
N ARG A 52 -25.47 -10.52 18.79
CA ARG A 52 -26.36 -9.81 19.70
C ARG A 52 -26.38 -8.36 19.29
N LYS A 53 -27.58 -7.85 19.02
CA LYS A 53 -27.77 -6.43 18.76
C LYS A 53 -27.66 -5.73 20.11
N ARG A 54 -26.65 -4.87 20.27
CA ARG A 54 -26.59 -4.00 21.43
C ARG A 54 -27.31 -2.70 21.07
N GLU A 55 -28.26 -2.31 21.91
CA GLU A 55 -28.70 -0.92 22.00
C GLU A 55 -27.63 -0.12 22.76
N ALA A 56 -26.38 -0.21 22.31
CA ALA A 56 -25.38 0.74 22.76
C ALA A 56 -25.68 2.06 22.02
N PRO A 57 -25.52 3.23 22.67
CA PRO A 57 -25.36 4.46 21.89
C PRO A 57 -24.27 4.19 20.85
N PRO A 58 -24.40 4.70 19.62
CA PRO A 58 -23.41 4.45 18.56
C PRO A 58 -22.05 4.68 19.20
N LYS A 59 -21.21 3.63 19.21
CA LYS A 59 -19.86 3.73 19.72
C LYS A 59 -19.32 4.98 19.06
N GLN A 60 -19.11 6.05 19.83
CA GLN A 60 -18.40 7.19 19.33
C GLN A 60 -17.05 6.59 18.98
N GLU A 61 -16.85 6.28 17.70
CA GLU A 61 -15.51 6.17 17.16
C GLU A 61 -14.85 7.42 17.71
N ALA A 62 -13.86 7.22 18.59
CA ALA A 62 -13.10 8.33 19.10
C ALA A 62 -12.63 9.04 17.84
N LEU A 63 -13.22 10.20 17.54
CA LEU A 63 -12.86 10.95 16.38
C LEU A 63 -11.38 11.24 16.60
N ILE A 64 -10.54 10.59 15.79
CA ILE A 64 -9.13 10.86 15.82
C ILE A 64 -9.04 12.29 15.30
N GLU A 65 -8.93 13.23 16.23
CA GLU A 65 -8.77 14.63 15.90
C GLU A 65 -7.34 14.80 15.38
N VAL A 66 -7.23 14.94 14.06
CA VAL A 66 -5.95 15.21 13.40
C VAL A 66 -5.58 16.65 13.75
N ASP A 67 -4.51 16.82 14.52
CA ASP A 67 -3.92 18.13 14.80
C ASP A 67 -2.92 18.48 13.67
N PRO A 68 -3.28 19.39 12.74
CA PRO A 68 -2.41 19.70 11.61
C PRO A 68 -1.10 20.36 12.04
N SER A 69 -1.05 20.95 13.24
CA SER A 69 0.19 21.55 13.77
C SER A 69 1.27 20.50 14.09
N LYS A 70 0.87 19.24 14.24
CA LYS A 70 1.75 18.11 14.58
C LYS A 70 2.08 17.21 13.40
N GLU A 71 1.72 17.59 12.17
CA GLU A 71 1.90 16.75 10.97
C GLU A 71 3.35 16.25 10.80
N TYR A 72 4.33 17.05 11.23
CA TYR A 72 5.76 16.78 11.06
C TYR A 72 6.47 16.43 12.38
N GLU A 73 5.74 16.26 13.48
CA GLU A 73 6.33 15.78 14.74
C GLU A 73 6.67 14.28 14.62
N SER A 74 7.73 13.85 15.30
CA SER A 74 8.05 12.43 15.39
C SER A 74 7.03 11.68 16.25
N PHE A 75 6.69 10.46 15.83
CA PHE A 75 5.73 9.59 16.51
C PHE A 75 6.25 8.14 16.55
N PRO A 76 5.77 7.30 17.49
CA PRO A 76 6.26 5.93 17.60
C PRO A 76 5.91 5.07 16.38
N LEU A 77 6.72 4.06 16.11
CA LEU A 77 6.39 3.01 15.16
C LEU A 77 5.20 2.18 15.64
N THR A 78 4.47 1.61 14.69
CA THR A 78 3.54 0.51 14.98
C THR A 78 4.29 -0.77 15.35
N GLU A 79 3.63 -1.73 16.00
CA GLU A 79 4.24 -3.02 16.35
C GLU A 79 4.81 -3.76 15.12
N ILE A 80 4.10 -3.69 13.98
CA ILE A 80 4.54 -4.32 12.73
C ILE A 80 5.76 -3.60 12.17
N GLN A 81 5.80 -2.27 12.18
CA GLN A 81 6.97 -1.50 11.74
C GLN A 81 8.19 -1.76 12.63
N HIS A 82 8.01 -1.87 13.95
CA HIS A 82 9.07 -2.28 14.87
C HIS A 82 9.61 -3.67 14.53
N ALA A 83 8.75 -4.64 14.22
CA ALA A 83 9.18 -5.97 13.82
C ALA A 83 10.02 -5.94 12.53
N TYR A 84 9.64 -5.12 11.55
CA TYR A 84 10.45 -4.91 10.34
C TYR A 84 11.80 -4.27 10.65
N LEU A 85 11.84 -3.22 11.49
CA LEU A 85 13.09 -2.55 11.89
C LEU A 85 14.06 -3.53 12.57
N VAL A 86 13.57 -4.32 13.54
CA VAL A 86 14.38 -5.33 14.26
C VAL A 86 14.94 -6.38 13.30
N SER A 87 14.13 -6.86 12.35
CA SER A 87 14.57 -7.87 11.36
C SER A 87 15.68 -7.39 10.42
N ARG A 88 15.85 -6.07 10.27
CA ARG A 88 16.89 -5.45 9.44
C ARG A 88 18.21 -5.22 10.17
N GLY A 89 18.16 -4.99 11.49
CA GLY A 89 19.34 -4.75 12.32
C GLY A 89 20.19 -6.01 12.55
N ASP A 90 19.65 -7.20 12.33
CA ASP A 90 20.36 -8.46 12.54
C ASP A 90 21.01 -8.98 11.24
N SER A 91 22.12 -8.33 10.85
CA SER A 91 22.93 -8.69 9.68
C SER A 91 23.58 -10.08 9.77
N SER A 92 23.42 -10.78 10.90
CA SER A 92 23.95 -12.12 11.15
C SER A 92 22.98 -13.24 10.75
N SER A 93 21.70 -12.92 10.58
CA SER A 93 20.67 -13.86 10.17
C SER A 93 20.56 -13.91 8.64
N GLN A 94 20.61 -15.10 8.04
CA GLN A 94 20.40 -15.31 6.60
C GLN A 94 18.97 -14.97 6.12
N ALA A 95 18.13 -14.44 7.01
CA ALA A 95 16.72 -14.16 6.77
C ALA A 95 16.41 -12.71 7.13
N THR A 96 17.09 -11.74 6.49
CA THR A 96 16.55 -10.39 6.42
C THR A 96 15.19 -10.49 5.72
N VAL A 97 14.10 -10.18 6.42
CA VAL A 97 12.78 -10.10 5.79
C VAL A 97 12.83 -8.90 4.84
N GLY A 98 12.97 -9.18 3.55
CA GLY A 98 12.94 -8.15 2.52
C GLY A 98 11.56 -7.50 2.51
N THR A 99 11.47 -6.24 2.95
CA THR A 99 10.24 -5.45 2.84
C THR A 99 10.17 -4.67 1.52
N THR A 100 11.18 -4.79 0.64
CA THR A 100 11.13 -4.22 -0.71
C THR A 100 10.16 -5.03 -1.58
N TYR A 101 9.13 -4.36 -2.10
CA TYR A 101 8.22 -4.89 -3.10
C TYR A 101 8.36 -4.09 -4.39
N CYS A 102 8.44 -4.75 -5.55
CA CYS A 102 8.48 -4.09 -6.85
C CYS A 102 7.38 -4.59 -7.78
N GLN A 103 6.60 -3.66 -8.35
CA GLN A 103 5.58 -3.88 -9.37
C GLN A 103 6.09 -3.38 -10.73
N ILE A 104 5.89 -4.18 -11.78
CA ILE A 104 6.43 -3.92 -13.12
C ILE A 104 5.29 -3.87 -14.13
N PHE A 105 5.25 -2.83 -14.95
CA PHE A 105 4.28 -2.67 -16.02
C PHE A 105 4.98 -2.58 -17.38
N ALA A 106 4.50 -3.35 -18.35
CA ALA A 106 4.76 -3.09 -19.75
C ALA A 106 3.81 -2.00 -20.23
N VAL A 107 4.36 -0.94 -20.81
CA VAL A 107 3.59 0.18 -21.35
C VAL A 107 4.07 0.46 -22.76
N ASP A 108 3.13 0.79 -23.64
CA ASP A 108 3.42 1.12 -25.04
C ASP A 108 3.83 2.59 -25.14
N GLU A 109 2.86 3.48 -25.10
CA GLU A 109 3.06 4.93 -25.07
C GLU A 109 2.73 5.48 -23.68
N ILE A 110 3.65 6.25 -23.12
CA ILE A 110 3.44 6.93 -21.86
C ILE A 110 4.09 8.30 -21.85
N ASP A 111 3.34 9.29 -21.37
CA ASP A 111 3.84 10.62 -21.08
C ASP A 111 4.49 10.61 -19.68
N LEU A 112 5.82 10.49 -19.66
CA LEU A 112 6.58 10.43 -18.41
C LEU A 112 6.54 11.73 -17.62
N ASP A 113 6.34 12.88 -18.26
CA ASP A 113 6.24 14.17 -17.56
C ASP A 113 4.88 14.27 -16.85
N ARG A 114 3.82 13.84 -17.52
CA ARG A 114 2.47 13.72 -16.93
C ARG A 114 2.44 12.71 -15.79
N LEU A 115 3.09 11.55 -15.95
CA LEU A 115 3.20 10.55 -14.89
C LEU A 115 3.98 11.09 -13.69
N ASP A 116 5.09 11.80 -13.91
CA ASP A 116 5.89 12.41 -12.84
C ASP A 116 5.10 13.47 -12.06
N ALA A 117 4.32 14.29 -12.75
CA ALA A 117 3.42 15.27 -12.13
C ALA A 117 2.31 14.60 -11.29
N ALA A 118 1.69 13.54 -11.82
CA ALA A 118 0.69 12.76 -11.09
C ALA A 118 1.31 12.08 -9.85
N TRP A 119 2.50 11.52 -9.99
CA TRP A 119 3.25 10.91 -8.89
C TRP A 119 3.55 11.90 -7.77
N GLY A 120 3.94 13.12 -8.11
CA GLY A 120 4.16 14.19 -7.14
C GLY A 120 2.89 14.51 -6.34
N LYS A 121 1.71 14.50 -6.97
CA LYS A 121 0.44 14.72 -6.26
C LYS A 121 0.10 13.59 -5.28
N VAL A 122 0.34 12.35 -5.67
CA VAL A 122 0.15 11.18 -4.78
C VAL A 122 1.08 11.28 -3.56
N GLN A 123 2.36 11.63 -3.76
CA GLN A 123 3.31 11.84 -2.67
C GLN A 123 2.91 13.00 -1.73
N LYS A 124 2.34 14.07 -2.29
CA LYS A 124 1.84 15.19 -1.51
C LYS A 124 0.65 14.79 -0.65
N ARG A 125 -0.27 14.00 -1.20
CA ARG A 125 -1.47 13.50 -0.52
C ARG A 125 -1.13 12.56 0.63
N HIS A 126 -0.25 11.59 0.40
CA HIS A 126 0.05 10.53 1.37
C HIS A 126 1.32 10.83 2.17
N GLY A 127 1.17 11.23 3.42
CA GLY A 127 2.30 11.53 4.32
C GLY A 127 3.32 10.39 4.44
N MET A 128 2.84 9.13 4.46
CA MET A 128 3.72 7.95 4.55
C MET A 128 4.64 7.75 3.33
N MET A 129 4.32 8.33 2.17
CA MET A 129 5.25 8.38 1.03
C MET A 129 6.52 9.20 1.31
N ARG A 130 6.45 10.06 2.34
CA ARG A 130 7.51 10.98 2.78
C ARG A 130 8.05 10.63 4.17
N ALA A 131 7.69 9.45 4.70
CA ALA A 131 8.08 9.07 6.05
C ALA A 131 9.51 8.56 6.14
N SER A 132 10.22 8.95 7.20
CA SER A 132 11.46 8.32 7.66
C SER A 132 11.18 7.44 8.87
N VAL A 133 11.98 6.40 9.04
CA VAL A 133 11.98 5.56 10.24
C VAL A 133 13.38 5.55 10.82
N GLU A 134 13.49 5.96 12.09
CA GLU A 134 14.73 6.08 12.84
C GLU A 134 15.04 4.82 13.64
N GLU A 135 16.31 4.61 13.98
CA GLU A 135 16.77 3.43 14.73
C GLU A 135 16.24 3.37 16.16
N ASP A 136 15.81 4.51 16.72
CA ASP A 136 15.23 4.60 18.06
C ASP A 136 13.76 4.13 18.12
N GLY A 137 13.20 3.69 17.00
CA GLY A 137 11.83 3.22 16.91
C GLY A 137 10.79 4.33 16.78
N THR A 138 11.22 5.51 16.34
CA THR A 138 10.34 6.60 15.93
C THR A 138 10.28 6.76 14.42
N GLN A 139 9.28 7.49 13.94
CA GLN A 139 9.11 7.88 12.54
C GLN A 139 8.64 9.32 12.46
N SER A 140 8.89 9.96 11.33
CA SER A 140 8.44 11.33 11.07
C SER A 140 8.06 11.50 9.60
N ILE A 141 7.20 12.48 9.29
CA ILE A 141 6.80 12.80 7.92
C ILE A 141 7.55 14.08 7.50
N ALA A 142 8.31 14.02 6.41
CA ALA A 142 8.98 15.20 5.87
C ALA A 142 8.00 16.10 5.10
N PRO A 143 8.12 17.44 5.13
CA PRO A 143 7.33 18.35 4.30
C PRO A 143 7.44 18.05 2.80
N SER A 144 6.43 18.40 2.01
CA SER A 144 6.32 18.07 0.57
C SER A 144 7.22 18.90 -0.35
N SER A 145 8.45 19.20 0.06
CA SER A 145 9.35 20.16 -0.62
C SER A 145 9.98 19.61 -1.92
N LYS A 146 10.09 18.29 -2.05
CA LYS A 146 10.56 17.60 -3.26
C LYS A 146 9.64 16.43 -3.55
N ILE A 147 8.79 16.59 -4.57
CA ILE A 147 7.82 15.60 -5.02
C ILE A 147 7.92 15.44 -6.54
N GLY A 148 7.56 14.26 -7.05
CA GLY A 148 7.75 13.90 -8.46
C GLY A 148 9.20 13.54 -8.73
N HIS A 149 9.46 12.25 -8.95
CA HIS A 149 10.75 11.78 -9.42
C HIS A 149 10.64 10.38 -10.01
N ILE A 150 10.57 10.33 -11.35
CA ILE A 150 10.67 9.10 -12.14
C ILE A 150 12.01 9.10 -12.85
N GLU A 151 12.88 8.16 -12.45
CA GLU A 151 14.16 7.93 -13.12
C GLU A 151 13.92 7.41 -14.54
N ARG A 152 14.73 7.87 -15.50
CA ARG A 152 14.63 7.47 -16.91
C ARG A 152 15.92 6.78 -17.30
N ALA A 153 15.82 5.51 -17.67
CA ALA A 153 16.92 4.69 -18.16
C ALA A 153 16.64 4.29 -19.60
N GLU A 154 17.52 4.67 -20.52
CA GLU A 154 17.49 4.22 -21.90
C GLU A 154 18.59 3.18 -22.10
N CYS A 155 18.19 1.97 -22.47
CA CYS A 155 19.06 0.82 -22.67
C CYS A 155 19.24 0.55 -24.16
N ALA A 156 20.41 0.07 -24.56
CA ALA A 156 20.72 -0.24 -25.95
C ALA A 156 19.92 -1.43 -26.49
N ASN A 157 19.54 -2.38 -25.62
CA ASN A 157 18.80 -3.59 -26.01
C ASN A 157 18.09 -4.24 -24.82
N SER A 158 17.31 -5.28 -25.11
CA SER A 158 16.52 -6.00 -24.11
C SER A 158 17.36 -6.75 -23.06
N SER A 159 18.62 -7.10 -23.35
CA SER A 159 19.51 -7.74 -22.39
C SER A 159 19.96 -6.75 -21.31
N GLU A 160 20.34 -5.54 -21.71
CA GLU A 160 20.70 -4.46 -20.80
C GLU A 160 19.49 -4.03 -19.97
N ALA A 161 18.31 -3.89 -20.60
CA ALA A 161 17.07 -3.57 -19.89
C ALA A 161 16.73 -4.62 -18.81
N LYS A 162 16.95 -5.91 -19.07
CA LYS A 162 16.78 -6.99 -18.08
C LYS A 162 17.79 -6.88 -16.95
N GLN A 163 19.05 -6.58 -17.24
CA GLN A 163 20.07 -6.37 -16.21
C GLN A 163 19.71 -5.20 -15.29
N GLN A 164 19.32 -4.06 -15.88
CA GLN A 164 18.86 -2.87 -15.16
C GLN A 164 17.66 -3.21 -14.25
N LEU A 165 16.69 -3.98 -14.75
CA LEU A 165 15.53 -4.40 -13.99
C LEU A 165 15.91 -5.26 -12.77
N GLU A 166 16.82 -6.22 -12.94
CA GLU A 166 17.31 -7.06 -11.84
C GLU A 166 18.11 -6.27 -10.79
N GLU A 167 18.82 -5.23 -11.21
CA GLU A 167 19.47 -4.29 -10.29
C GLU A 167 18.46 -3.49 -9.49
N ILE A 168 17.42 -2.95 -10.15
CA ILE A 168 16.35 -2.19 -9.49
C ILE A 168 15.60 -3.05 -8.47
N LYS A 169 15.32 -4.32 -8.78
CA LYS A 169 14.69 -5.26 -7.83
C LYS A 169 15.51 -5.52 -6.56
N ARG A 170 16.82 -5.30 -6.62
CA ARG A 170 17.73 -5.43 -5.46
C ARG A 170 17.83 -4.15 -4.63
N THR A 171 17.03 -3.13 -4.94
CA THR A 171 16.99 -1.88 -4.16
C THR A 171 16.69 -2.18 -2.70
N VAL A 172 17.56 -1.68 -1.82
CA VAL A 172 17.37 -1.68 -0.37
C VAL A 172 17.25 -0.22 0.07
N PHE A 173 16.14 0.12 0.71
CA PHE A 173 15.93 1.47 1.21
C PHE A 173 16.59 1.64 2.58
N ALA A 174 17.34 2.72 2.74
CA ALA A 174 17.77 3.19 4.05
C ALA A 174 16.58 3.90 4.72
N LEU A 175 16.02 3.28 5.76
CA LEU A 175 14.75 3.70 6.36
C LEU A 175 14.76 5.15 6.89
N ALA A 176 15.90 5.64 7.37
CA ALA A 176 16.08 7.02 7.82
C ALA A 176 16.22 8.04 6.66
N LYS A 177 16.19 7.60 5.40
CA LYS A 177 16.42 8.43 4.21
C LYS A 177 15.27 8.30 3.21
N PRO A 178 14.17 9.05 3.39
CA PRO A 178 13.09 9.07 2.41
C PRO A 178 13.54 9.67 1.06
N PRO A 179 12.87 9.34 -0.05
CA PRO A 179 11.67 8.49 -0.10
C PRO A 179 12.00 6.99 -0.01
N LEU A 180 11.13 6.23 0.67
CA LEU A 180 11.20 4.76 0.77
C LEU A 180 10.44 4.07 -0.37
N HIS A 181 10.52 4.69 -1.55
CA HIS A 181 9.98 4.19 -2.80
C HIS A 181 10.88 4.66 -3.95
N ARG A 182 10.84 3.97 -5.08
CA ARG A 182 11.61 4.29 -6.28
C ARG A 182 10.79 4.00 -7.52
N VAL A 183 10.80 4.90 -8.49
CA VAL A 183 10.09 4.71 -9.76
C VAL A 183 11.08 4.89 -10.92
N VAL A 184 11.15 3.90 -11.80
CA VAL A 184 12.07 3.90 -12.94
C VAL A 184 11.32 3.52 -14.22
N SER A 185 11.48 4.34 -15.25
CA SER A 185 11.13 4.00 -16.64
C SER A 185 12.37 3.47 -17.35
N ILE A 186 12.34 2.21 -17.77
CA ILE A 186 13.37 1.57 -18.59
C ILE A 186 12.83 1.47 -20.01
N SER A 187 13.54 2.03 -21.00
CA SER A 187 13.16 1.90 -22.41
C SER A 187 14.29 1.40 -23.29
N TRP A 188 13.96 0.63 -24.32
CA TRP A 188 14.89 0.18 -25.37
C TRP A 188 14.16 0.04 -26.70
N HIS A 189 14.90 -0.09 -27.81
CA HIS A 189 14.32 -0.28 -29.13
C HIS A 189 14.47 -1.73 -29.62
N GLU A 190 13.39 -2.27 -30.18
CA GLU A 190 13.37 -3.53 -30.93
C GLU A 190 12.84 -3.28 -32.36
N GLU A 191 12.86 -4.30 -33.22
CA GLU A 191 12.29 -4.21 -34.58
C GLU A 191 10.79 -3.86 -34.56
N SER A 192 10.09 -4.28 -33.50
CA SER A 192 8.67 -3.99 -33.25
C SER A 192 8.40 -2.55 -32.77
N GLY A 193 9.44 -1.78 -32.45
CA GLY A 193 9.33 -0.42 -31.94
C GLY A 193 9.96 -0.23 -30.56
N LYS A 194 9.66 0.92 -29.94
CA LYS A 194 10.12 1.25 -28.59
C LYS A 194 9.38 0.39 -27.58
N GLN A 195 10.15 -0.27 -26.71
CA GLN A 195 9.65 -0.99 -25.55
C GLN A 195 9.86 -0.16 -24.31
N THR A 196 8.88 -0.12 -23.42
CA THR A 196 8.98 0.58 -22.13
C THR A 196 8.53 -0.32 -20.99
N ARG A 197 9.25 -0.25 -19.86
CA ARG A 197 8.87 -0.86 -18.59
C ARG A 197 8.88 0.20 -17.50
N LEU A 198 7.78 0.32 -16.77
CA LEU A 198 7.75 1.07 -15.52
C LEU A 198 7.95 0.11 -14.36
N VAL A 199 8.83 0.50 -13.45
CA VAL A 199 9.14 -0.27 -12.24
C VAL A 199 8.85 0.62 -11.05
N PHE A 200 7.90 0.22 -10.21
CA PHE A 200 7.57 0.87 -8.95
C PHE A 200 8.05 -0.01 -7.82
N CYS A 201 9.01 0.46 -7.03
CA CYS A 201 9.48 -0.23 -5.83
C CYS A 201 9.08 0.54 -4.57
N PHE A 202 8.69 -0.19 -3.54
CA PHE A 202 8.19 0.33 -2.26
C PHE A 202 8.80 -0.44 -1.10
N ASP A 203 8.96 0.22 0.04
CA ASP A 203 9.23 -0.45 1.31
C ASP A 203 7.94 -0.68 2.10
N TYR A 204 7.63 -1.93 2.42
CA TYR A 204 6.45 -2.30 3.22
C TYR A 204 6.46 -1.78 4.65
N THR A 205 7.58 -1.20 5.10
CA THR A 205 7.61 -0.43 6.36
C THR A 205 6.71 0.80 6.31
N VAL A 206 6.44 1.37 5.12
CA VAL A 206 5.61 2.57 4.97
C VAL A 206 4.35 2.38 4.14
N LEU A 207 4.31 1.36 3.26
CA LEU A 207 3.13 1.05 2.45
C LEU A 207 2.88 -0.45 2.44
N ASP A 208 1.80 -0.90 3.06
CA ASP A 208 1.36 -2.29 2.91
C ASP A 208 0.75 -2.56 1.52
N ALA A 209 0.35 -3.81 1.27
CA ALA A 209 -0.20 -4.20 -0.03
C ALA A 209 -1.44 -3.39 -0.42
N LEU A 210 -2.35 -3.10 0.52
CA LEU A 210 -3.55 -2.31 0.24
C LEU A 210 -3.21 -0.84 -0.06
N SER A 211 -2.24 -0.29 0.66
CA SER A 211 -1.72 1.06 0.45
C SER A 211 -1.09 1.18 -0.94
N VAL A 212 -0.29 0.19 -1.37
CA VAL A 212 0.28 0.15 -2.72
C VAL A 212 -0.82 0.11 -3.79
N MET A 213 -1.85 -0.73 -3.62
CA MET A 213 -2.98 -0.76 -4.56
C MET A 213 -3.71 0.57 -4.62
N THR A 214 -3.90 1.24 -3.48
CA THR A 214 -4.56 2.55 -3.39
C THR A 214 -3.74 3.62 -4.10
N VAL A 215 -2.44 3.71 -3.79
CA VAL A 215 -1.48 4.65 -4.41
C VAL A 215 -1.42 4.48 -5.93
N LEU A 216 -1.39 3.24 -6.43
CA LEU A 216 -1.36 2.98 -7.88
C LEU A 216 -2.70 3.29 -8.57
N ALA A 217 -3.83 3.04 -7.91
CA ALA A 217 -5.15 3.40 -8.44
C ALA A 217 -5.32 4.94 -8.52
N GLU A 218 -4.93 5.65 -7.47
CA GLU A 218 -4.96 7.12 -7.47
C GLU A 218 -3.97 7.73 -8.48
N LEU A 219 -2.80 7.11 -8.66
CA LEU A 219 -1.84 7.52 -9.69
C LEU A 219 -2.45 7.38 -11.09
N ALA A 220 -3.14 6.28 -11.37
CA ALA A 220 -3.82 6.08 -12.64
C ALA A 220 -4.92 7.14 -12.87
N GLU A 221 -5.74 7.41 -11.85
CA GLU A 221 -6.77 8.45 -11.91
C GLU A 221 -6.16 9.85 -12.15
N LEU A 222 -5.12 10.23 -11.42
CA LEU A 222 -4.45 11.51 -11.61
C LEU A 222 -3.70 11.62 -12.93
N TYR A 223 -3.19 10.49 -13.43
CA TYR A 223 -2.61 10.43 -14.76
C TYR A 223 -3.71 10.71 -15.79
N GLU A 224 -4.82 9.99 -15.79
CA GLU A 224 -5.92 10.18 -16.76
C GLU A 224 -6.63 11.54 -16.61
N ASN A 225 -6.84 11.99 -15.38
CA ASN A 225 -7.56 13.19 -15.00
C ASN A 225 -6.70 14.07 -14.07
N PRO A 226 -5.80 14.91 -14.63
CA PRO A 226 -4.88 15.72 -13.81
C PRO A 226 -5.57 16.69 -12.85
N GLY A 227 -6.84 17.02 -13.07
CA GLY A 227 -7.64 17.89 -12.19
C GLY A 227 -8.52 17.14 -11.19
N ALA A 228 -8.46 15.82 -11.12
CA ALA A 228 -9.29 15.03 -10.21
C ALA A 228 -8.96 15.34 -8.75
N ASP A 229 -10.01 15.50 -7.93
CA ASP A 229 -9.91 15.48 -6.48
C ASP A 229 -10.00 14.02 -6.02
N LEU A 230 -8.92 13.55 -5.40
CA LEU A 230 -8.86 12.19 -4.88
C LEU A 230 -9.70 12.06 -3.59
N PRO A 231 -10.46 10.96 -3.42
CA PRO A 231 -11.36 10.73 -2.28
C PRO A 231 -10.59 10.59 -0.97
#